data_AF-A0A656DC85-F1
#
_entry.id   AF-A0A656DC85-F1
#
_cell.length_a   1.000
_cell.length_b   1.000
_cell.length_c   1.000
_cell.angle_alpha   90.00
_cell.angle_beta   90.00
_cell.angle_gamma   90.00
#
_symmetry.space_group_name_H-M   'P 1'
#
loop_
_entity.id
_entity.type
_entity.pdbx_description
1 polymer ?
#
loop_
_entity_poly.entity_id
_entity_poly.type
_entity_poly.pdbx_seq_one_letter_code
_entity_poly.pdbx_strand_id
1 'polypeptide(L)'
;YKVVPNPTALYGLNVPVLYYYFELYNVLSGVKGDGYQINVNVLDNNQNKVPEVKEKKFIRNKLYNSVVEVGTVNVNMLPTGIYYLDVVVSELDGSLLAESRRKFFIYNPSVPPKVDTSLIMSELIGIDEKDLDEEFSKAVYISTQEEKNMYSKLMGVEAKRRFIGLFWARRGGIEFRKKYLDRVEQANEKFTTRFLPGWRTDRGRVYIIYGPPDEVERYPYSENMKPYEIWHYYNLQGGVIFVFGDRTGFGSYELLHSTLVGEVKNEQWMYLLMQR
;
A
#
# COMPACT_ATOMS: atom_id res chain seq x y z
N TYR A 1 42.78 4.94 8.87
CA TYR A 1 41.30 4.79 8.97
C TYR A 1 40.97 3.33 9.22
N LYS A 2 40.08 3.03 10.18
CA LYS A 2 39.65 1.65 10.48
C LYS A 2 38.39 1.35 9.66
N VAL A 3 38.48 0.45 8.69
CA VAL A 3 37.31 -0.05 7.95
C VAL A 3 36.61 -1.07 8.84
N VAL A 4 35.37 -0.81 9.23
CA VAL A 4 34.55 -1.77 9.96
C VAL A 4 33.58 -2.38 8.96
N PRO A 5 33.71 -3.69 8.62
CA PRO A 5 32.80 -4.32 7.68
C PRO A 5 31.39 -4.37 8.27
N ASN A 6 30.37 -4.21 7.41
CA ASN A 6 28.98 -4.49 7.74
C ASN A 6 28.59 -5.87 7.16
N PRO A 7 28.88 -6.98 7.88
CA PRO A 7 28.69 -8.33 7.35
C PRO A 7 27.22 -8.69 7.12
N THR A 8 26.28 -8.03 7.80
CA THR A 8 24.85 -8.27 7.61
C THR A 8 24.32 -7.60 6.35
N ALA A 9 25.06 -6.63 5.79
CA ALA A 9 24.62 -5.77 4.70
C ALA A 9 23.24 -5.13 4.98
N LEU A 10 22.89 -4.94 6.25
CA LEU A 10 21.64 -4.31 6.68
C LEU A 10 21.88 -2.83 6.95
N TYR A 11 21.03 -2.00 6.38
CA TYR A 11 21.05 -0.54 6.48
C TYR A 11 19.67 -0.02 6.92
N GLY A 12 19.61 1.22 7.39
CA GLY A 12 18.39 1.82 7.93
C GLY A 12 18.66 3.15 8.62
N LEU A 13 17.74 3.62 9.45
CA LEU A 13 17.86 4.93 10.14
C LEU A 13 19.18 5.09 10.92
N ASN A 14 19.65 4.00 11.57
CA ASN A 14 20.88 4.01 12.36
C ASN A 14 22.15 3.78 11.53
N VAL A 15 22.01 3.28 10.31
CA VAL A 15 23.12 3.02 9.37
C VAL A 15 22.72 3.57 8.00
N PRO A 16 22.65 4.91 7.83
CA PRO A 16 22.06 5.54 6.65
C PRO A 16 23.00 5.59 5.43
N VAL A 17 24.27 5.24 5.60
CA VAL A 17 25.29 5.32 4.56
C VAL A 17 25.88 3.94 4.32
N LEU A 18 25.79 3.49 3.07
CA LEU A 18 26.49 2.33 2.56
C LEU A 18 27.88 2.77 2.07
N TYR A 19 28.93 2.18 2.64
CA TYR A 19 30.30 2.36 2.16
C TYR A 19 30.65 1.18 1.27
N TYR A 20 31.29 1.45 0.12
CA TYR A 20 31.75 0.42 -0.79
C TYR A 20 33.23 0.57 -1.13
N TYR A 21 33.83 -0.56 -1.47
CA TYR A 21 35.19 -0.73 -1.91
C TYR A 21 35.19 -1.80 -3.00
N PHE A 22 35.91 -1.57 -4.09
CA PHE A 22 36.18 -2.62 -5.08
C PHE A 22 37.52 -2.39 -5.78
N GLU A 23 38.05 -3.47 -6.32
CA GLU A 23 39.28 -3.48 -7.12
C GLU A 23 38.97 -4.00 -8.52
N LEU A 24 39.55 -3.34 -9.50
CA LEU A 24 39.55 -3.76 -10.89
C LEU A 24 40.95 -4.25 -11.23
N TYR A 25 41.04 -5.46 -11.76
CA TYR A 25 42.29 -6.05 -12.24
C TYR A 25 42.24 -6.27 -13.75
N ASN A 26 43.41 -6.49 -14.35
CA ASN A 26 43.57 -6.80 -15.77
C ASN A 26 43.05 -5.69 -16.70
N VAL A 27 43.09 -4.42 -16.25
CA VAL A 27 42.59 -3.26 -17.01
C VAL A 27 43.36 -3.08 -18.32
N LEU A 28 44.69 -3.28 -18.31
CA LEU A 28 45.51 -3.09 -19.52
C LEU A 28 45.21 -4.11 -20.62
N SER A 29 44.82 -5.33 -20.25
CA SER A 29 44.43 -6.37 -21.19
C SER A 29 42.93 -6.36 -21.52
N GLY A 30 42.09 -5.90 -20.59
CA GLY A 30 40.63 -5.98 -20.69
C GLY A 30 39.97 -4.80 -21.41
N VAL A 31 40.56 -3.60 -21.32
CA VAL A 31 40.06 -2.39 -22.01
C VAL A 31 40.68 -2.30 -23.39
N LYS A 32 39.87 -2.13 -24.44
CA LYS A 32 40.34 -2.03 -25.83
C LYS A 32 40.84 -0.62 -26.17
N GLY A 33 40.12 0.41 -25.72
CA GLY A 33 40.47 1.81 -25.98
C GLY A 33 41.50 2.40 -25.00
N ASP A 34 41.69 3.71 -25.08
CA ASP A 34 42.60 4.47 -24.20
C ASP A 34 42.00 4.78 -22.81
N GLY A 35 40.72 4.45 -22.61
CA GLY A 35 40.00 4.70 -21.37
C GLY A 35 38.73 3.88 -21.26
N TYR A 36 38.10 3.97 -20.10
CA TYR A 36 36.91 3.21 -19.73
C TYR A 36 36.07 4.02 -18.73
N GLN A 37 34.85 3.56 -18.51
CA GLN A 37 33.90 4.17 -17.59
C GLN A 37 33.49 3.16 -16.51
N ILE A 38 33.31 3.66 -15.29
CA ILE A 38 32.76 2.90 -14.16
C ILE A 38 31.48 3.60 -13.71
N ASN A 39 30.39 2.86 -13.59
CA ASN A 39 29.13 3.33 -13.04
C ASN A 39 28.80 2.55 -11.78
N VAL A 40 28.45 3.26 -10.71
CA VAL A 40 27.93 2.67 -9.47
C VAL A 40 26.49 3.09 -9.31
N ASN A 41 25.59 2.12 -9.36
CA ASN A 41 24.14 2.27 -9.27
C ASN A 41 23.61 1.57 -8.02
N VAL A 42 22.38 1.94 -7.63
CA VAL A 42 21.55 1.11 -6.76
C VAL A 42 20.35 0.63 -7.54
N LEU A 43 20.09 -0.67 -7.49
CA LEU A 43 18.95 -1.32 -8.10
C LEU A 43 17.96 -1.79 -7.03
N ASP A 44 16.67 -1.74 -7.32
CA ASP A 44 15.63 -2.34 -6.49
C ASP A 44 15.56 -3.87 -6.68
N ASN A 45 14.64 -4.52 -5.97
CA ASN A 45 14.46 -5.97 -6.07
C ASN A 45 14.01 -6.43 -7.46
N ASN A 46 13.43 -5.53 -8.26
CA ASN A 46 13.00 -5.78 -9.64
C ASN A 46 14.10 -5.44 -10.66
N GLN A 47 15.34 -5.18 -10.20
CA GLN A 47 16.50 -4.81 -11.02
C GLN A 47 16.39 -3.45 -11.73
N ASN A 48 15.45 -2.59 -11.31
CA ASN A 48 15.35 -1.24 -11.85
C ASN A 48 16.26 -0.29 -11.08
N LYS A 49 16.87 0.68 -11.78
CA LYS A 49 17.64 1.76 -11.14
C LYS A 49 16.75 2.53 -10.17
N VAL A 50 17.24 2.78 -8.96
CA VAL A 50 16.55 3.56 -7.94
C VAL A 50 16.80 5.05 -8.19
N PRO A 51 15.80 5.84 -8.64
CA PRO A 51 16.01 7.21 -9.11
C PRO A 51 16.41 8.19 -8.00
N GLU A 52 16.08 7.91 -6.74
CA GLU A 52 16.46 8.75 -5.59
C GLU A 52 17.94 8.62 -5.25
N VAL A 53 18.60 7.56 -5.71
CA VAL A 53 20.03 7.35 -5.50
C VAL A 53 20.77 7.81 -6.74
N LYS A 54 21.50 8.93 -6.60
CA LYS A 54 22.32 9.47 -7.67
C LYS A 54 23.38 8.46 -8.12
N GLU A 55 23.35 8.11 -9.40
CA GLU A 55 24.40 7.32 -10.07
C GLU A 55 25.75 8.01 -9.94
N LYS A 56 26.79 7.23 -9.62
CA LYS A 56 28.17 7.70 -9.63
C LYS A 56 28.88 7.17 -10.86
N LYS A 57 29.33 8.09 -11.71
CA LYS A 57 30.04 7.80 -12.94
C LYS A 57 31.48 8.30 -12.83
N PHE A 58 32.43 7.45 -13.17
CA PHE A 58 33.86 7.74 -13.22
C PHE A 58 34.37 7.43 -14.62
N ILE A 59 35.15 8.34 -15.21
CA ILE A 59 35.87 8.09 -16.46
C ILE A 59 37.35 7.98 -16.11
N ARG A 60 38.00 6.91 -16.58
CA ARG A 60 39.39 6.57 -16.24
C ARG A 60 40.19 6.29 -17.51
N ASN A 61 41.44 6.72 -17.53
CA ASN A 61 42.38 6.37 -18.59
C ASN A 61 43.02 4.99 -18.32
N LYS A 62 43.37 4.27 -19.38
CA LYS A 62 44.02 2.96 -19.35
C LYS A 62 45.53 3.10 -19.05
N LEU A 63 45.87 3.47 -17.81
CA LEU A 63 47.26 3.70 -17.39
C LEU A 63 47.81 2.62 -16.46
N TYR A 64 46.96 2.02 -15.64
CA TYR A 64 47.35 1.04 -14.62
C TYR A 64 46.60 -0.27 -14.84
N ASN A 65 47.26 -1.40 -14.56
CA ASN A 65 46.63 -2.72 -14.67
C ASN A 65 45.66 -3.03 -13.52
N SER A 66 45.72 -2.22 -12.46
CA SER A 66 44.92 -2.36 -11.25
C SER A 66 44.39 -0.99 -10.85
N VAL A 67 43.11 -0.90 -10.50
CA VAL A 67 42.48 0.32 -10.00
C VAL A 67 41.64 0.02 -8.78
N VAL A 68 41.71 0.89 -7.79
CA VAL A 68 40.95 0.79 -6.54
C VAL A 68 39.97 1.94 -6.49
N GLU A 69 38.71 1.65 -6.15
CA GLU A 69 37.68 2.66 -5.95
C GLU A 69 37.00 2.49 -4.60
N VAL A 70 36.74 3.63 -3.97
CA VAL A 70 36.00 3.73 -2.71
C VAL A 70 34.92 4.77 -2.83
N GLY A 71 33.80 4.54 -2.15
CA GLY A 71 32.76 5.54 -2.10
C GLY A 71 31.64 5.20 -1.15
N THR A 72 30.63 6.05 -1.20
CA THR A 72 29.45 5.98 -0.34
C THR A 72 28.16 6.07 -1.14
N VAL A 73 27.09 5.52 -0.59
CA VAL A 73 25.73 5.72 -1.09
C VAL A 73 24.85 6.07 0.11
N ASN A 74 24.13 7.19 0.02
CA ASN A 74 23.12 7.51 1.04
C ASN A 74 21.86 6.69 0.73
N VAL A 75 21.43 5.87 1.69
CA VAL A 75 20.30 4.94 1.58
C VAL A 75 19.19 5.27 2.59
N ASN A 76 19.28 6.40 3.30
CA ASN A 76 18.36 6.77 4.37
C ASN A 76 16.89 6.97 3.92
N MET A 77 16.66 7.35 2.67
CA MET A 77 15.33 7.57 2.10
C MET A 77 14.80 6.34 1.37
N LEU A 78 15.53 5.22 1.37
CA LEU A 78 15.05 4.00 0.75
C LEU A 78 14.00 3.33 1.65
N PRO A 79 12.88 2.86 1.07
CA PRO A 79 11.93 2.01 1.78
C PRO A 79 12.55 0.70 2.25
N THR A 80 11.88 0.04 3.20
CA THR A 80 12.22 -1.32 3.59
C THR A 80 12.19 -2.26 2.37
N GLY A 81 13.26 -3.02 2.15
CA GLY A 81 13.35 -3.91 1.00
C GLY A 81 14.74 -4.47 0.71
N ILE A 82 14.81 -5.22 -0.39
CA ILE A 82 16.04 -5.80 -0.94
C ILE A 82 16.52 -4.90 -2.07
N TYR A 83 17.82 -4.61 -2.05
CA TYR A 83 18.48 -3.76 -3.04
C TYR A 83 19.80 -4.38 -3.49
N TYR A 84 20.36 -3.86 -4.57
CA TYR A 84 21.66 -4.27 -5.09
C TYR A 84 22.53 -3.04 -5.34
N LEU A 85 23.76 -3.06 -4.82
CA LEU A 85 24.81 -2.16 -5.29
C LEU A 85 25.37 -2.77 -6.57
N ASP A 86 25.26 -2.03 -7.66
CA ASP A 86 25.61 -2.47 -9.00
C ASP A 86 26.80 -1.67 -9.50
N VAL A 87 27.90 -2.34 -9.82
CA VAL A 87 29.12 -1.75 -10.36
C VAL A 87 29.31 -2.25 -11.77
N VAL A 88 29.19 -1.34 -12.73
CA VAL A 88 29.28 -1.61 -14.17
C VAL A 88 30.54 -0.93 -14.70
N VAL A 89 31.40 -1.71 -15.34
CA VAL A 89 32.58 -1.22 -16.07
C VAL A 89 32.32 -1.40 -17.56
N SER A 90 32.49 -0.33 -18.33
CA SER A 90 32.28 -0.32 -19.77
C SER A 90 33.41 0.41 -20.49
N GLU A 91 33.54 0.16 -21.79
CA GLU A 91 34.28 1.04 -22.69
C GLU A 91 33.66 2.45 -22.70
N LEU A 92 34.37 3.44 -23.24
CA LEU A 92 33.86 4.82 -23.37
C LEU A 92 32.67 4.94 -24.31
N ASP A 93 32.51 4.00 -25.25
CA ASP A 93 31.35 3.90 -26.14
C ASP A 93 30.14 3.23 -25.49
N GLY A 94 30.28 2.74 -24.25
CA GLY A 94 29.23 2.06 -23.49
C GLY A 94 29.23 0.53 -23.59
N SER A 95 30.14 -0.08 -24.38
CA SER A 95 30.26 -1.53 -24.47
C SER A 95 30.63 -2.15 -23.10
N LEU A 96 29.84 -3.10 -22.62
CA LEU A 96 30.06 -3.72 -21.30
C LEU A 96 31.37 -4.50 -21.25
N LEU A 97 32.17 -4.26 -20.21
CA LEU A 97 33.41 -5.00 -19.93
C LEU A 97 33.27 -5.94 -18.74
N ALA A 98 32.67 -5.45 -17.65
CA ALA A 98 32.44 -6.24 -16.45
C ALA A 98 31.26 -5.66 -15.65
N GLU A 99 30.60 -6.51 -14.88
CA GLU A 99 29.53 -6.11 -13.98
C GLU A 99 29.62 -6.93 -12.69
N SER A 100 29.36 -6.28 -11.55
CA SER A 100 29.29 -6.95 -10.26
C SER A 100 28.15 -6.36 -9.43
N ARG A 101 27.31 -7.24 -8.89
CA ARG A 101 26.18 -6.86 -8.04
C ARG A 101 26.33 -7.45 -6.64
N ARG A 102 26.16 -6.60 -5.62
CA ARG A 102 26.14 -7.00 -4.21
C ARG A 102 24.80 -6.66 -3.60
N LYS A 103 24.10 -7.69 -3.12
CA LYS A 103 22.82 -7.55 -2.40
C LYS A 103 23.02 -6.87 -1.05
N PHE A 104 22.10 -5.97 -0.69
CA PHE A 104 21.98 -5.41 0.64
C PHE A 104 20.50 -5.21 1.01
N PHE A 105 20.24 -4.96 2.29
CA PHE A 105 18.90 -4.86 2.85
C PHE A 105 18.69 -3.49 3.48
N ILE A 106 17.50 -2.94 3.31
CA ILE A 106 17.05 -1.75 4.02
C ILE A 106 15.93 -2.15 4.98
N TYR A 107 16.08 -1.74 6.24
CA TYR A 107 14.99 -1.70 7.21
C TYR A 107 14.74 -0.26 7.61
N ASN A 108 13.65 0.29 7.10
CA ASN A 108 13.23 1.67 7.32
C ASN A 108 11.70 1.73 7.42
N PRO A 109 11.13 1.56 8.61
CA PRO A 109 9.68 1.57 8.81
C PRO A 109 9.08 2.96 8.59
N SER A 110 9.89 4.02 8.64
CA SER A 110 9.45 5.40 8.44
C SER A 110 9.28 5.80 6.98
N VAL A 111 9.79 5.00 6.03
CA VAL A 111 9.63 5.24 4.60
C VAL A 111 8.67 4.18 4.03
N PRO A 112 7.48 4.58 3.55
CA PRO A 112 6.52 3.64 3.01
C PRO A 112 7.08 2.96 1.74
N PRO A 113 6.74 1.68 1.50
CA PRO A 113 7.15 0.99 0.28
C PRO A 113 6.69 1.78 -0.94
N LYS A 114 7.53 1.78 -1.98
CA LYS A 114 7.11 2.28 -3.29
C LYS A 114 6.04 1.35 -3.83
N VAL A 115 4.96 1.95 -4.28
CA VAL A 115 3.88 1.23 -4.95
C VAL A 115 3.77 1.81 -6.35
N ASP A 116 3.74 0.93 -7.35
CA ASP A 116 3.47 1.35 -8.72
C ASP A 116 2.02 1.84 -8.80
N THR A 117 1.85 3.13 -9.09
CA THR A 117 0.55 3.78 -9.23
C THR A 117 0.15 3.95 -10.69
N SER A 118 0.98 3.58 -11.66
CA SER A 118 0.81 3.90 -13.08
C SER A 118 -0.56 3.48 -13.62
N LEU A 119 -0.95 2.23 -13.37
CA LEU A 119 -2.22 1.66 -13.81
C LEU A 119 -3.42 2.39 -13.19
N ILE A 120 -3.44 2.58 -11.86
CA ILE A 120 -4.56 3.28 -11.21
C ILE A 120 -4.61 4.74 -11.64
N MET A 121 -3.45 5.40 -11.74
CA MET A 121 -3.41 6.79 -12.19
C MET A 121 -4.01 6.95 -13.58
N SER A 122 -3.84 5.96 -14.46
CA SER A 122 -4.47 5.96 -15.79
C SER A 122 -6.01 5.89 -15.72
N GLU A 123 -6.58 5.13 -14.78
CA GLU A 123 -8.04 5.07 -14.55
C GLU A 123 -8.61 6.34 -13.92
N LEU A 124 -7.78 7.08 -13.18
CA LEU A 124 -8.19 8.32 -12.53
C LEU A 124 -8.13 9.53 -13.46
N ILE A 125 -7.57 9.38 -14.68
CA ILE A 125 -7.55 10.45 -15.68
C ILE A 125 -8.99 10.80 -16.06
N GLY A 126 -9.32 12.09 -16.02
CA GLY A 126 -10.63 12.59 -16.39
C GLY A 126 -11.67 12.61 -15.26
N ILE A 127 -11.44 11.91 -14.15
CA ILE A 127 -12.30 11.99 -12.95
C ILE A 127 -12.16 13.38 -12.32
N ASP A 128 -13.26 14.08 -12.14
CA ASP A 128 -13.23 15.44 -11.59
C ASP A 128 -12.99 15.46 -10.08
N GLU A 129 -12.79 16.66 -9.53
CA GLU A 129 -12.50 16.81 -8.11
C GLU A 129 -13.65 16.35 -7.19
N LYS A 130 -14.90 16.56 -7.63
CA LYS A 130 -16.09 16.21 -6.86
C LYS A 130 -16.23 14.68 -6.77
N ASP A 131 -16.03 13.98 -7.88
CA ASP A 131 -16.14 12.52 -7.92
C ASP A 131 -15.02 11.86 -7.11
N LEU A 132 -13.81 12.44 -7.09
CA LEU A 132 -12.72 11.98 -6.22
C LEU A 132 -13.04 12.18 -4.74
N ASP A 133 -13.65 13.32 -4.38
CA ASP A 133 -14.07 13.61 -3.01
C ASP A 133 -15.17 12.63 -2.56
N GLU A 134 -16.13 12.37 -3.45
CA GLU A 134 -17.20 11.41 -3.21
C GLU A 134 -16.64 9.99 -3.03
N GLU A 135 -15.74 9.55 -3.91
CA GLU A 135 -15.06 8.26 -3.81
C GLU A 135 -14.32 8.11 -2.48
N PHE A 136 -13.54 9.12 -2.09
CA PHE A 136 -12.81 9.07 -0.82
C PHE A 136 -13.74 9.05 0.38
N SER A 137 -14.87 9.77 0.32
CA SER A 137 -15.87 9.76 1.39
C SER A 137 -16.47 8.38 1.62
N LYS A 138 -16.66 7.58 0.55
CA LYS A 138 -17.15 6.20 0.60
C LYS A 138 -16.08 5.22 1.11
N ALA A 139 -14.80 5.57 1.01
CA ALA A 139 -13.68 4.80 1.55
C ALA A 139 -13.49 4.95 3.08
N VAL A 140 -14.37 5.67 3.77
CA VAL A 140 -14.22 6.03 5.21
C VAL A 140 -13.95 4.83 6.14
N TYR A 141 -14.42 3.64 5.79
CA TYR A 141 -14.30 2.41 6.59
C TYR A 141 -12.92 1.76 6.52
N ILE A 142 -12.12 2.14 5.53
CA ILE A 142 -10.76 1.62 5.32
C ILE A 142 -9.69 2.74 5.36
N SER A 143 -10.11 3.97 5.62
CA SER A 143 -9.24 5.16 5.72
C SER A 143 -8.84 5.44 7.17
N THR A 144 -7.55 5.70 7.41
CA THR A 144 -7.05 6.13 8.73
C THR A 144 -7.32 7.61 9.00
N GLN A 145 -7.15 8.05 10.25
CA GLN A 145 -7.33 9.46 10.60
C GLN A 145 -6.27 10.35 9.94
N GLU A 146 -5.04 9.85 9.81
CA GLU A 146 -3.93 10.55 9.13
C GLU A 146 -4.23 10.71 7.65
N GLU A 147 -4.75 9.67 7.00
CA GLU A 147 -5.18 9.73 5.58
C GLU A 147 -6.29 10.75 5.38
N LYS A 148 -7.30 10.78 6.27
CA LYS A 148 -8.38 11.78 6.24
C LYS A 148 -7.85 13.21 6.39
N ASN A 149 -6.97 13.42 7.37
CA ASN A 149 -6.35 14.72 7.65
C ASN A 149 -5.42 15.18 6.52
N MET A 150 -4.75 14.24 5.85
CA MET A 150 -3.90 14.54 4.70
C MET A 150 -4.76 14.91 3.49
N TYR A 151 -5.78 14.12 3.20
CA TYR A 151 -6.70 14.38 2.08
C TYR A 151 -7.40 15.73 2.20
N SER A 152 -7.88 16.10 3.39
CA SER A 152 -8.59 17.36 3.61
C SER A 152 -7.74 18.61 3.39
N LYS A 153 -6.41 18.48 3.34
CA LYS A 153 -5.47 19.57 3.08
C LYS A 153 -5.06 19.67 1.61
N LEU A 154 -5.45 18.71 0.77
CA LEU A 154 -5.11 18.72 -0.65
C LEU A 154 -5.98 19.73 -1.40
N MET A 155 -5.34 20.49 -2.29
CA MET A 155 -6.01 21.43 -3.18
C MET A 155 -5.76 21.01 -4.62
N GLY A 156 -6.83 20.98 -5.41
CA GLY A 156 -6.81 20.69 -6.84
C GLY A 156 -6.85 19.20 -7.19
N VAL A 157 -7.56 18.92 -8.28
CA VAL A 157 -7.82 17.59 -8.82
C VAL A 157 -6.56 16.71 -8.93
N GLU A 158 -5.43 17.24 -9.39
CA GLU A 158 -4.19 16.45 -9.57
C GLU A 158 -3.59 15.96 -8.25
N ALA A 159 -3.66 16.77 -7.20
CA ALA A 159 -3.19 16.37 -5.88
C ALA A 159 -4.08 15.25 -5.31
N LYS A 160 -5.40 15.37 -5.48
CA LYS A 160 -6.37 14.34 -5.05
C LYS A 160 -6.26 13.05 -5.86
N ARG A 161 -6.07 13.12 -7.19
CA ARG A 161 -5.81 11.93 -8.04
C ARG A 161 -4.58 11.17 -7.56
N ARG A 162 -3.45 11.86 -7.32
CA ARG A 162 -2.24 11.23 -6.80
C ARG A 162 -2.46 10.56 -5.44
N PHE A 163 -3.20 11.23 -4.55
CA PHE A 163 -3.56 10.63 -3.27
C PHE A 163 -4.39 9.36 -3.45
N ILE A 164 -5.47 9.41 -4.23
CA ILE A 164 -6.39 8.28 -4.44
C ILE A 164 -5.66 7.12 -5.13
N GLY A 165 -4.79 7.44 -6.11
CA GLY A 165 -3.91 6.47 -6.75
C GLY A 165 -3.04 5.73 -5.74
N LEU A 166 -2.34 6.45 -4.86
CA LEU A 166 -1.53 5.85 -3.80
C LEU A 166 -2.37 5.09 -2.77
N PHE A 167 -3.53 5.62 -2.39
CA PHE A 167 -4.45 5.04 -1.42
C PHE A 167 -4.91 3.65 -1.83
N TRP A 168 -5.34 3.50 -3.09
CA TRP A 168 -5.77 2.22 -3.64
C TRP A 168 -4.60 1.30 -3.99
N ALA A 169 -3.50 1.83 -4.54
CA ALA A 169 -2.33 1.02 -4.89
C ALA A 169 -1.80 0.27 -3.65
N ARG A 170 -1.76 0.93 -2.49
CA ARG A 170 -1.36 0.32 -1.22
C ARG A 170 -2.29 -0.79 -0.71
N ARG A 171 -3.51 -0.88 -1.25
CA ARG A 171 -4.57 -1.80 -0.78
C ARG A 171 -4.93 -2.88 -1.80
N GLY A 172 -4.09 -3.11 -2.81
CA GLY A 172 -4.33 -4.12 -3.86
C GLY A 172 -4.75 -3.55 -5.21
N GLY A 173 -4.68 -2.22 -5.37
CA GLY A 173 -4.78 -1.55 -6.64
C GLY A 173 -6.18 -1.52 -7.25
N ILE A 174 -6.25 -1.59 -8.59
CA ILE A 174 -7.49 -1.51 -9.38
C ILE A 174 -8.51 -2.56 -8.93
N GLU A 175 -8.08 -3.82 -8.80
CA GLU A 175 -8.97 -4.93 -8.46
C GLU A 175 -9.63 -4.74 -7.09
N PHE A 176 -8.88 -4.27 -6.10
CA PHE A 176 -9.44 -3.99 -4.78
C PHE A 176 -10.35 -2.76 -4.80
N ARG A 177 -9.94 -1.67 -5.47
CA ARG A 177 -10.76 -0.46 -5.65
C ARG A 177 -12.12 -0.82 -6.26
N LYS A 178 -12.13 -1.57 -7.36
CA LYS A 178 -13.36 -2.00 -8.04
C LYS A 178 -14.26 -2.81 -7.11
N LYS A 179 -13.73 -3.87 -6.49
CA LYS A 179 -14.52 -4.71 -5.56
C LYS A 179 -15.08 -3.92 -4.39
N TYR A 180 -14.33 -2.95 -3.86
CA TYR A 180 -14.80 -2.10 -2.78
C TYR A 180 -15.94 -1.19 -3.24
N LEU A 181 -15.78 -0.50 -4.37
CA LEU A 181 -16.80 0.39 -4.93
C LEU A 181 -18.06 -0.38 -5.35
N ASP A 182 -17.91 -1.57 -5.94
CA ASP A 182 -19.04 -2.47 -6.25
C ASP A 182 -19.83 -2.83 -4.98
N ARG A 183 -19.16 -3.03 -3.85
CA ARG A 183 -19.85 -3.29 -2.56
C ARG A 183 -20.55 -2.04 -2.03
N VAL A 184 -19.98 -0.86 -2.24
CA VAL A 184 -20.61 0.41 -1.88
C VAL A 184 -21.90 0.61 -2.68
N GLU A 185 -21.88 0.33 -3.98
CA GLU A 185 -23.06 0.39 -4.85
C GLU A 185 -24.13 -0.61 -4.40
N GLN A 186 -23.76 -1.88 -4.21
CA GLN A 186 -24.68 -2.90 -3.70
C GLN A 186 -25.25 -2.55 -2.31
N ALA A 187 -24.45 -1.93 -1.44
CA ALA A 187 -24.92 -1.46 -0.15
C ALA A 187 -25.97 -0.35 -0.32
N ASN A 188 -25.77 0.57 -1.25
CA ASN A 188 -26.76 1.60 -1.58
C ASN A 188 -28.05 1.02 -2.15
N GLU A 189 -27.96 0.03 -3.03
CA GLU A 189 -29.14 -0.63 -3.60
C GLU A 189 -29.96 -1.35 -2.53
N LYS A 190 -29.29 -2.08 -1.63
CA LYS A 190 -29.96 -2.99 -0.68
C LYS A 190 -30.38 -2.31 0.62
N PHE A 191 -29.63 -1.32 1.09
CA PHE A 191 -29.73 -0.82 2.46
C PHE A 191 -30.01 0.68 2.56
N THR A 192 -30.27 1.37 1.45
CA THR A 192 -30.71 2.77 1.51
C THR A 192 -32.01 2.88 2.31
N THR A 193 -32.03 3.83 3.23
CA THR A 193 -33.21 4.15 4.04
C THR A 193 -33.71 5.54 3.66
N ARG A 194 -34.83 5.96 4.24
CA ARG A 194 -35.34 7.33 4.07
C ARG A 194 -34.33 8.40 4.53
N PHE A 195 -33.46 8.09 5.48
CA PHE A 195 -32.59 9.07 6.14
C PHE A 195 -31.11 8.95 5.75
N LEU A 196 -30.66 7.75 5.37
CA LEU A 196 -29.26 7.48 5.08
C LEU A 196 -29.11 6.70 3.78
N PRO A 197 -28.12 7.06 2.93
CA PRO A 197 -27.71 6.21 1.84
C PRO A 197 -27.19 4.88 2.40
N GLY A 198 -27.39 3.79 1.66
CA GLY A 198 -27.12 2.44 2.16
C GLY A 198 -25.69 2.24 2.67
N TRP A 199 -24.70 2.84 2.00
CA TRP A 199 -23.29 2.78 2.43
C TRP A 199 -23.06 3.35 3.83
N ARG A 200 -23.91 4.26 4.34
CA ARG A 200 -23.83 4.83 5.70
C ARG A 200 -24.62 4.08 6.75
N THR A 201 -25.39 3.06 6.37
CA THR A 201 -26.15 2.25 7.34
C THR A 201 -25.26 1.19 7.97
N ASP A 202 -25.66 0.67 9.13
CA ASP A 202 -24.88 -0.39 9.80
C ASP A 202 -24.79 -1.66 8.94
N ARG A 203 -25.89 -2.05 8.29
CA ARG A 203 -25.90 -3.17 7.32
C ARG A 203 -24.97 -2.90 6.15
N GLY A 204 -25.01 -1.70 5.57
CA GLY A 204 -24.13 -1.32 4.48
C GLY A 204 -22.65 -1.30 4.88
N ARG A 205 -22.33 -0.77 6.07
CA ARG A 205 -20.98 -0.79 6.63
C ARG A 205 -20.45 -2.22 6.74
N VAL A 206 -21.21 -3.12 7.40
CA VAL A 206 -20.81 -4.53 7.56
C VAL A 206 -20.65 -5.20 6.19
N TYR A 207 -21.57 -4.96 5.26
CA TYR A 207 -21.49 -5.47 3.89
C TYR A 207 -20.25 -4.99 3.12
N ILE A 208 -19.88 -3.71 3.25
CA ILE A 208 -18.71 -3.15 2.57
C ILE A 208 -17.42 -3.74 3.14
N ILE A 209 -17.29 -3.75 4.47
CA ILE A 209 -16.07 -4.20 5.16
C ILE A 209 -15.88 -5.72 4.98
N TYR A 210 -16.92 -6.52 5.25
CA TYR A 210 -16.80 -7.97 5.32
C TYR A 210 -17.28 -8.70 4.06
N GLY A 211 -17.94 -7.99 3.14
CA GLY A 211 -18.57 -8.58 1.96
C GLY A 211 -19.98 -9.09 2.23
N PRO A 212 -20.61 -9.77 1.25
CA PRO A 212 -21.91 -10.38 1.43
C PRO A 212 -21.86 -11.47 2.52
N PRO A 213 -22.90 -11.57 3.37
CA PRO A 213 -23.01 -12.67 4.32
C PRO A 213 -23.21 -14.00 3.59
N ASP A 214 -22.75 -15.08 4.21
CA ASP A 214 -22.96 -16.44 3.71
C ASP A 214 -24.44 -16.85 3.82
N GLU A 215 -25.09 -16.42 4.89
CA GLU A 215 -26.51 -16.68 5.15
C GLU A 215 -27.17 -15.50 5.87
N VAL A 216 -28.45 -15.26 5.59
CA VAL A 216 -29.27 -14.23 6.24
C VAL A 216 -30.56 -14.85 6.72
N GLU A 217 -30.70 -14.97 8.05
CA GLU A 217 -31.97 -15.27 8.69
C GLU A 217 -32.77 -13.97 8.86
N ARG A 218 -34.01 -13.96 8.40
CA ARG A 218 -34.89 -12.80 8.49
C ARG A 218 -36.09 -13.08 9.37
N TYR A 219 -36.26 -12.21 10.36
CA TYR A 219 -37.35 -12.29 11.31
C TYR A 219 -38.24 -11.06 11.11
N PRO A 220 -39.39 -11.21 10.42
CA PRO A 220 -40.30 -10.10 10.22
C PRO A 220 -40.93 -9.67 11.56
N TYR A 221 -41.66 -8.56 11.51
CA TYR A 221 -42.39 -8.06 12.67
C TYR A 221 -43.36 -9.12 13.23
N SER A 222 -43.43 -9.23 14.55
CA SER A 222 -44.38 -10.09 15.27
C SER A 222 -44.97 -9.35 16.49
N GLU A 223 -46.05 -9.89 17.06
CA GLU A 223 -46.74 -9.28 18.22
C GLU A 223 -45.80 -8.90 19.37
N ASN A 224 -44.79 -9.74 19.65
CA ASN A 224 -43.89 -9.56 20.80
C ASN A 224 -42.51 -9.00 20.41
N MET A 225 -42.18 -8.92 19.11
CA MET A 225 -40.83 -8.62 18.68
C MET A 225 -40.77 -7.79 17.39
N LYS A 226 -39.99 -6.72 17.44
CA LYS A 226 -39.63 -5.89 16.28
C LYS A 226 -38.77 -6.68 15.28
N PRO A 227 -38.82 -6.35 13.97
CA PRO A 227 -38.11 -7.11 12.95
C PRO A 227 -36.60 -7.01 13.09
N TYR A 228 -35.92 -8.11 12.79
CA TYR A 228 -34.46 -8.21 12.85
C TYR A 228 -33.92 -9.21 11.82
N GLU A 229 -32.63 -9.10 11.53
CA GLU A 229 -31.89 -10.02 10.67
C GLU A 229 -30.66 -10.54 11.41
N ILE A 230 -30.33 -11.82 11.21
CA ILE A 230 -29.06 -12.40 11.65
C ILE A 230 -28.28 -12.77 10.41
N TRP A 231 -27.11 -12.17 10.26
CA TRP A 231 -26.20 -12.40 9.14
C TRP A 231 -25.05 -13.29 9.62
N HIS A 232 -24.82 -14.39 8.91
CA HIS A 232 -23.79 -15.37 9.23
C HIS A 232 -22.59 -15.21 8.30
N TYR A 233 -21.39 -15.25 8.88
CA TYR A 233 -20.12 -15.29 8.16
C TYR A 233 -19.29 -16.47 8.68
N TYR A 234 -19.31 -17.59 7.97
CA TYR A 234 -18.70 -18.85 8.40
C TYR A 234 -17.18 -18.84 8.31
N ASN A 235 -16.63 -18.06 7.37
CA ASN A 235 -15.19 -17.99 7.14
C ASN A 235 -14.49 -16.86 7.91
N LEU A 236 -15.25 -16.02 8.61
CA LEU A 236 -14.72 -14.88 9.35
C LEU A 236 -14.49 -15.27 10.82
N GLN A 237 -13.23 -15.23 11.29
CA GLN A 237 -12.81 -15.61 12.65
C GLN A 237 -13.33 -16.99 13.12
N GLY A 238 -13.47 -17.96 12.21
CA GLY A 238 -13.99 -19.30 12.54
C GLY A 238 -15.51 -19.37 12.70
N GLY A 239 -16.23 -18.33 12.27
CA GLY A 239 -17.68 -18.26 12.30
C GLY A 239 -18.16 -17.13 13.21
N VAL A 240 -18.76 -16.09 12.63
CA VAL A 240 -19.37 -14.99 13.39
C VAL A 240 -20.76 -14.65 12.89
N ILE A 241 -21.52 -13.98 13.76
CA ILE A 241 -22.83 -13.42 13.42
C ILE A 241 -22.84 -11.90 13.61
N PHE A 242 -23.72 -11.25 12.87
CA PHE A 242 -24.14 -9.88 13.07
C PHE A 242 -25.66 -9.84 13.17
N VAL A 243 -26.17 -9.23 14.22
CA VAL A 243 -27.60 -9.11 14.49
C VAL A 243 -28.01 -7.66 14.29
N PHE A 244 -28.90 -7.43 13.33
CA PHE A 244 -29.41 -6.11 13.01
C PHE A 244 -30.89 -6.03 13.35
N GLY A 245 -31.35 -4.95 13.96
CA GLY A 245 -32.77 -4.79 14.29
C GLY A 245 -33.30 -3.39 13.97
N ASP A 246 -34.53 -3.33 13.44
CA ASP A 246 -35.22 -2.05 13.24
C ASP A 246 -36.02 -1.68 14.49
N ARG A 247 -35.39 -0.89 15.35
CA ARG A 247 -35.99 -0.42 16.60
C ARG A 247 -37.02 0.68 16.38
N THR A 248 -37.01 1.31 15.21
CA THR A 248 -37.80 2.51 14.92
C THR A 248 -39.07 2.21 14.11
N GLY A 249 -39.07 1.10 13.37
CA GLY A 249 -40.14 0.73 12.44
C GLY A 249 -40.05 1.44 11.08
N PHE A 250 -38.96 2.16 10.80
CA PHE A 250 -38.77 2.93 9.55
C PHE A 250 -37.82 2.25 8.56
N GLY A 251 -37.47 0.98 8.76
CA GLY A 251 -36.54 0.22 7.93
C GLY A 251 -35.07 0.53 8.20
N SER A 252 -34.76 1.29 9.26
CA SER A 252 -33.41 1.62 9.70
C SER A 252 -32.90 0.57 10.69
N TYR A 253 -32.30 -0.49 10.15
CA TYR A 253 -31.71 -1.57 10.92
C TYR A 253 -30.36 -1.16 11.53
N GLU A 254 -30.28 -1.17 12.85
CA GLU A 254 -29.07 -0.87 13.63
C GLU A 254 -28.35 -2.17 13.99
N LEU A 255 -27.01 -2.17 14.06
CA LEU A 255 -26.23 -3.30 14.56
C LEU A 255 -26.41 -3.40 16.08
N LEU A 256 -27.11 -4.44 16.52
CA LEU A 256 -27.41 -4.64 17.94
C LEU A 256 -26.40 -5.57 18.61
N HIS A 257 -25.87 -6.55 17.89
CA HIS A 257 -24.91 -7.53 18.42
C HIS A 257 -24.02 -8.12 17.32
N SER A 258 -22.76 -8.41 17.65
CA SER A 258 -21.88 -9.24 16.86
C SER A 258 -21.02 -10.10 17.76
N THR A 259 -20.66 -11.29 17.26
CA THR A 259 -19.64 -12.14 17.89
C THR A 259 -18.23 -11.84 17.37
N LEU A 260 -18.07 -10.96 16.37
CA LEU A 260 -16.77 -10.56 15.85
C LEU A 260 -16.00 -9.72 16.87
N VAL A 261 -14.73 -10.04 17.10
CA VAL A 261 -13.87 -9.25 17.98
C VAL A 261 -13.68 -7.84 17.41
N GLY A 262 -13.97 -6.83 18.23
CA GLY A 262 -13.86 -5.40 17.87
C GLY A 262 -15.17 -4.75 17.42
N GLU A 263 -16.24 -5.53 17.25
CA GLU A 263 -17.58 -5.04 16.93
C GLU A 263 -18.47 -4.87 18.18
N VAL A 264 -19.65 -4.30 18.00
CA VAL A 264 -20.64 -4.11 19.07
C VAL A 264 -21.05 -5.48 19.64
N LYS A 265 -20.69 -5.76 20.90
CA LYS A 265 -21.13 -6.97 21.62
C LYS A 265 -22.16 -6.62 22.69
N ASN A 266 -23.39 -7.05 22.48
CA ASN A 266 -24.48 -6.93 23.45
C ASN A 266 -25.26 -8.25 23.54
N GLU A 267 -25.04 -9.06 24.57
CA GLU A 267 -25.73 -10.36 24.72
C GLU A 267 -27.22 -10.21 25.03
N GLN A 268 -27.65 -9.01 25.43
CA GLN A 268 -29.03 -8.66 25.78
C GLN A 268 -29.78 -7.98 24.62
N TRP A 269 -29.27 -8.08 23.39
CA TRP A 269 -29.82 -7.38 22.23
C TRP A 269 -31.31 -7.68 21.98
N MET A 270 -31.79 -8.89 22.32
CA MET A 270 -33.20 -9.28 22.16
C MET A 270 -34.14 -8.37 22.97
N TYR A 271 -33.72 -7.93 24.17
CA TYR A 271 -34.54 -7.03 25.00
C TYR A 271 -34.75 -5.66 24.34
N LEU A 272 -33.87 -5.25 23.42
CA LEU A 272 -34.03 -4.00 22.67
C LEU A 272 -35.15 -4.08 21.61
N LEU A 273 -35.58 -5.29 21.27
CA LEU A 273 -36.58 -5.57 20.24
C LEU A 273 -37.93 -6.04 20.80
N MET A 274 -37.99 -6.41 22.08
CA MET A 274 -39.25 -6.77 22.73
C MET A 274 -40.21 -5.58 22.75
N GLN A 275 -41.48 -5.85 22.47
CA GLN A 275 -42.53 -4.85 22.63
C GLN A 275 -42.95 -4.76 24.10
N ARG A 276 -43.25 -3.53 24.54
CA ARG A 276 -43.79 -3.25 25.87
C ARG A 276 -45.30 -3.08 25.81
#